data_AF-A0A7C6QJ99-F1
#
_entry.id   AF-A0A7C6QJ99-F1
#
_cell.length_a   1.000
_cell.length_b   1.000
_cell.length_c   1.000
_cell.angle_alpha   90.00
_cell.angle_beta   90.00
_cell.angle_gamma   90.00
#
_symmetry.space_group_name_H-M   'P 1'
#
loop_
_entity.id
_entity.type
_entity.pdbx_description
1 polymer ?
#
loop_
_entity_poly.entity_id
_entity_poly.type
_entity_poly.pdbx_seq_one_letter_code
_entity_poly.pdbx_strand_id
1 'polypeptide(L)'
;MRPGNFSRQYLHLIVFALGISLSWGSCTLRKSMEIHRTLSPMDVDASGIGTIQSSLYSVDSIEADTAVLLSRSQPGEVVLVPYEVVKFAQEGDILRATGDPSRPYELEREATFKVRENIAALLEKLTEAD
;
A
#
# COMPACT_ATOMS: atom_id res chain seq x y z
N MET A 1 -21.62 -4.90 58.81
CA MET A 1 -22.28 -5.92 57.96
C MET A 1 -22.30 -5.40 56.52
N ARG A 2 -21.61 -6.16 55.64
CA ARG A 2 -21.52 -6.18 54.16
C ARG A 2 -21.79 -4.90 53.33
N PRO A 3 -20.78 -4.38 52.59
CA PRO A 3 -21.01 -3.58 51.40
C PRO A 3 -21.47 -4.47 50.23
N GLY A 4 -22.53 -4.07 49.54
CA GLY A 4 -23.13 -4.81 48.42
C GLY A 4 -22.28 -4.72 47.15
N ASN A 5 -21.94 -5.89 46.61
CA ASN A 5 -21.31 -6.07 45.30
C ASN A 5 -22.26 -5.61 44.18
N PHE A 6 -22.09 -4.40 43.66
CA PHE A 6 -22.84 -3.88 42.51
C PHE A 6 -21.95 -3.23 41.44
N SER A 7 -20.76 -3.76 41.15
CA SER A 7 -19.82 -3.11 40.22
C SER A 7 -19.27 -3.94 39.06
N ARG A 8 -19.60 -5.24 38.93
CA ARG A 8 -18.98 -6.09 37.89
C ARG A 8 -19.81 -6.33 36.63
N GLN A 9 -21.14 -6.26 36.68
CA GLN A 9 -21.98 -6.56 35.52
C GLN A 9 -22.19 -5.35 34.58
N TYR A 10 -22.14 -4.12 35.10
CA TYR A 10 -22.28 -2.91 34.28
C TYR A 10 -21.05 -2.61 33.40
N LEU A 11 -19.86 -3.06 33.81
CA LEU A 11 -18.63 -2.84 33.05
C LEU A 11 -18.66 -3.58 31.69
N HIS A 12 -19.26 -4.78 31.65
CA HIS A 12 -19.34 -5.58 30.44
C HIS A 12 -20.34 -5.03 29.39
N LEU A 13 -21.37 -4.28 29.82
CA LEU A 13 -22.33 -3.67 28.89
C LEU A 13 -21.77 -2.44 28.17
N ILE A 14 -20.86 -1.68 28.80
CA ILE A 14 -20.22 -0.51 28.18
C ILE A 14 -19.25 -0.92 27.07
N VAL A 15 -18.53 -2.03 27.25
CA VAL A 15 -17.59 -2.55 26.23
C VAL A 15 -18.33 -3.07 24.99
N PHE A 16 -19.53 -3.64 25.14
CA PHE A 16 -20.32 -4.12 24.00
C PHE A 16 -20.94 -2.98 23.18
N ALA A 17 -21.31 -1.85 23.80
CA ALA A 17 -21.93 -0.73 23.09
C ALA A 17 -20.95 0.09 22.23
N LEU A 18 -19.65 0.09 22.56
CA LEU A 18 -18.60 0.76 21.76
C LEU A 18 -18.06 -0.11 20.62
N GLY A 19 -18.32 -1.43 20.62
CA GLY A 19 -17.80 -2.35 19.61
C GLY A 19 -18.62 -2.48 18.32
N ILE A 20 -19.85 -1.93 18.26
CA ILE A 20 -20.78 -2.15 17.14
C ILE A 20 -20.95 -0.88 16.26
N SER A 21 -20.29 0.23 16.57
CA SER A 21 -20.44 1.51 15.86
C SER A 21 -19.43 1.79 14.74
N LEU A 22 -18.64 0.80 14.31
CA LEU A 22 -17.61 0.99 13.28
C LEU A 22 -17.84 0.24 11.95
N SER A 23 -19.01 -0.36 11.73
CA SER A 23 -19.29 -1.14 10.51
C SER A 23 -20.24 -0.48 9.51
N TRP A 24 -20.66 0.78 9.69
CA TRP A 24 -21.50 1.48 8.72
C TRP A 24 -20.87 2.78 8.25
N GLY A 25 -20.05 2.68 7.22
CA GLY A 25 -19.42 3.82 6.56
C GLY A 25 -18.80 3.51 5.21
N SER A 26 -19.20 2.41 4.55
CA SER A 26 -18.84 2.18 3.14
C SER A 26 -19.66 3.10 2.24
N CYS A 27 -19.23 4.35 2.12
CA CYS A 27 -19.63 5.21 1.01
C CYS A 27 -18.91 4.74 -0.26
N THR A 28 -19.69 4.13 -1.13
CA THR A 28 -19.36 3.73 -2.48
C THR A 28 -18.92 4.94 -3.32
N LEU A 29 -17.67 4.96 -3.76
CA LEU A 29 -17.32 5.61 -5.03
C LEU A 29 -16.48 4.65 -5.87
N ARG A 30 -17.10 3.53 -6.22
CA ARG A 30 -16.65 2.59 -7.24
C ARG A 30 -16.77 3.29 -8.59
N LYS A 31 -15.78 4.12 -8.96
CA LYS A 31 -15.64 4.57 -10.34
C LYS A 31 -15.02 3.40 -11.10
N SER A 32 -15.91 2.54 -11.59
CA SER A 32 -15.62 1.47 -12.55
C SER A 32 -14.95 2.11 -13.77
N MET A 33 -13.63 2.01 -13.87
CA MET A 33 -12.92 2.23 -15.12
C MET A 33 -12.71 0.87 -15.76
N GLU A 34 -13.75 0.46 -16.45
CA GLU A 34 -13.75 -0.59 -17.44
C GLU A 34 -12.82 -0.16 -18.58
N ILE A 35 -11.55 -0.57 -18.53
CA ILE A 35 -10.71 -0.69 -19.73
C ILE A 35 -10.20 -2.11 -19.78
N HIS A 36 -11.04 -2.91 -20.43
CA HIS A 36 -10.73 -4.14 -21.13
C HIS A 36 -9.29 -4.13 -21.70
N ARG A 37 -8.39 -4.88 -21.08
CA ARG A 37 -7.26 -5.49 -21.78
C ARG A 37 -6.89 -6.79 -21.09
N THR A 38 -7.63 -7.83 -21.46
CA THR A 38 -7.11 -9.19 -21.55
C THR A 38 -5.83 -9.15 -22.38
N LEU A 39 -4.67 -9.08 -21.71
CA LEU A 39 -3.39 -9.43 -22.33
C LEU A 39 -3.14 -10.91 -22.01
N SER A 40 -3.36 -11.69 -23.05
CA SER A 40 -3.02 -13.10 -23.20
C SER A 40 -1.60 -13.40 -22.71
N PRO A 41 -1.34 -14.57 -22.10
CA PRO A 41 -0.02 -14.99 -21.68
C PRO A 41 0.75 -15.51 -22.90
N MET A 42 1.25 -14.62 -23.74
CA MET A 42 2.30 -14.91 -24.72
C MET A 42 2.73 -13.58 -25.33
N ASP A 43 3.85 -13.05 -24.88
CA ASP A 43 5.01 -12.80 -25.75
C ASP A 43 6.13 -12.21 -24.89
N VAL A 44 7.14 -13.04 -24.69
CA VAL A 44 8.46 -12.66 -24.19
C VAL A 44 9.13 -11.92 -25.34
N ASP A 45 8.82 -10.63 -25.49
CA ASP A 45 9.50 -9.78 -26.47
C ASP A 45 10.76 -9.19 -25.83
N ALA A 46 11.82 -9.98 -25.93
CA ALA A 46 13.20 -9.56 -25.71
C ALA A 46 13.64 -8.64 -26.86
N SER A 47 13.23 -7.37 -26.84
CA SER A 47 13.87 -6.35 -27.68
C SER A 47 13.64 -4.94 -27.12
N GLY A 48 14.65 -4.44 -26.42
CA GLY A 48 14.67 -3.10 -25.85
C GLY A 48 16.03 -2.79 -25.23
N ILE A 49 17.10 -2.93 -26.02
CA ILE A 49 18.44 -2.45 -25.66
C ILE A 49 18.37 -0.92 -25.59
N GLY A 50 18.05 -0.40 -24.42
CA GLY A 50 17.86 1.02 -24.19
C GLY A 50 17.99 1.36 -22.72
N THR A 51 19.23 1.36 -22.22
CA THR A 51 19.63 1.79 -20.88
C THR A 51 18.98 1.01 -19.71
N ILE A 52 19.83 0.49 -18.84
CA ILE A 52 19.46 0.04 -17.49
C ILE A 52 19.03 1.30 -16.69
N GLN A 53 17.91 1.92 -17.06
CA GLN A 53 17.17 2.76 -16.14
C GLN A 53 16.54 1.76 -15.19
N SER A 54 17.17 1.67 -14.02
CA SER A 54 16.62 1.01 -12.85
C SER A 54 15.18 1.47 -12.68
N SER A 55 14.22 0.66 -13.14
CA SER A 55 12.83 1.04 -13.14
C SER A 55 12.40 1.08 -11.68
N LEU A 56 12.06 2.28 -11.20
CA LEU A 56 11.62 2.51 -9.83
C LEU A 56 10.11 2.44 -9.77
N TYR A 57 9.61 1.74 -8.77
CA TYR A 57 8.20 1.55 -8.52
C TYR A 57 7.86 2.01 -7.11
N SER A 58 6.67 2.56 -6.91
CA SER A 58 6.10 2.78 -5.58
C SER A 58 5.08 1.69 -5.29
N VAL A 59 5.13 1.12 -4.08
CA VAL A 59 4.08 0.22 -3.60
C VAL A 59 2.86 1.08 -3.25
N ASP A 60 1.79 0.95 -4.01
CA ASP A 60 0.57 1.75 -3.81
C ASP A 60 -0.35 1.07 -2.80
N SER A 61 -0.77 -0.16 -3.09
CA SER A 61 -1.58 -0.97 -2.19
C SER A 61 -1.11 -2.43 -2.14
N ILE A 62 -1.38 -3.08 -1.02
CA ILE A 62 -1.20 -4.53 -0.85
C ILE A 62 -2.55 -5.14 -0.48
N GLU A 63 -3.10 -5.92 -1.40
CA GLU A 63 -4.42 -6.56 -1.27
C GLU A 63 -4.28 -8.07 -1.26
N ALA A 64 -4.56 -8.70 -0.11
CA ALA A 64 -4.54 -10.14 0.11
C ALA A 64 -3.24 -10.84 -0.34
N ASP A 65 -3.13 -11.22 -1.61
CA ASP A 65 -2.03 -11.94 -2.24
C ASP A 65 -1.35 -11.16 -3.37
N THR A 66 -1.76 -9.91 -3.62
CA THR A 66 -1.31 -9.08 -4.73
C THR A 66 -0.83 -7.72 -4.22
N ALA A 67 0.25 -7.21 -4.78
CA ALA A 67 0.71 -5.85 -4.58
C ALA A 67 0.58 -5.05 -5.88
N VAL A 68 0.11 -3.82 -5.74
CA VAL A 68 -0.01 -2.84 -6.83
C VAL A 68 1.22 -1.95 -6.82
N LEU A 69 1.98 -1.98 -7.92
CA LEU A 69 3.18 -1.18 -8.10
C LEU A 69 2.93 -0.09 -9.14
N LEU A 70 3.23 1.16 -8.79
CA LEU A 70 3.14 2.30 -9.70
C LEU A 70 4.51 2.68 -10.20
N SER A 71 4.68 2.76 -11.52
CA SER A 71 5.93 3.19 -12.13
C SER A 71 6.21 4.66 -11.82
N ARG A 72 7.41 4.96 -11.35
CA ARG A 72 7.85 6.34 -11.11
C ARG A 72 8.47 6.99 -12.34
N SER A 73 8.86 6.19 -13.34
CA SER A 73 9.41 6.66 -14.62
C SER A 73 8.36 6.77 -15.71
N GLN A 74 7.29 5.96 -15.66
CA GLN A 74 6.21 5.98 -16.65
C GLN A 74 4.86 6.25 -15.97
N PRO A 75 4.41 7.51 -15.89
CA PRO A 75 3.13 7.85 -15.28
C PRO A 75 1.98 7.07 -15.90
N GLY A 76 1.18 6.39 -15.07
CA GLY A 76 0.04 5.58 -15.50
C GLY A 76 0.38 4.11 -15.78
N GLU A 77 1.65 3.72 -15.76
CA GLU A 77 2.03 2.31 -15.75
C GLU A 77 1.79 1.72 -14.35
N VAL A 78 0.98 0.67 -14.32
CA VAL A 78 0.63 -0.10 -13.13
C VAL A 78 1.07 -1.54 -13.35
N VAL A 79 1.78 -2.10 -12.37
CA VAL A 79 2.24 -3.49 -12.39
C VAL A 79 1.63 -4.22 -11.21
N LEU A 80 0.93 -5.31 -11.47
CA LEU A 80 0.39 -6.20 -10.46
C LEU A 80 1.38 -7.34 -10.24
N VAL A 81 1.83 -7.53 -9.01
CA VAL A 81 2.76 -8.60 -8.65
C VAL A 81 2.23 -9.43 -7.48
N PRO A 82 2.51 -10.74 -7.42
CA PRO A 82 2.19 -11.52 -6.23
C PRO A 82 2.91 -10.94 -5.00
N TYR A 83 2.20 -10.83 -3.88
CA TYR A 83 2.73 -10.29 -2.63
C TYR A 83 3.99 -11.03 -2.17
N GLU A 84 4.06 -12.35 -2.38
CA GLU A 84 5.25 -13.16 -2.04
C GLU A 84 6.55 -12.64 -2.68
N VAL A 85 6.46 -12.00 -3.84
CA VAL A 85 7.60 -11.43 -4.57
C VAL A 85 8.11 -10.15 -3.91
N VAL A 86 7.23 -9.41 -3.23
CA VAL A 86 7.52 -8.11 -2.59
C VAL A 86 7.22 -8.10 -1.09
N LYS A 87 7.15 -9.26 -0.44
CA LYS A 87 6.76 -9.38 0.98
C LYS A 87 7.68 -8.68 1.98
N PHE A 88 8.86 -8.25 1.51
CA PHE A 88 9.81 -7.46 2.29
C PHE A 88 9.48 -5.96 2.31
N ALA A 89 8.49 -5.53 1.53
CA ALA A 89 8.10 -4.13 1.34
C ALA A 89 6.73 -3.84 1.95
N GLN A 90 6.48 -2.55 2.22
CA GLN A 90 5.22 -2.02 2.73
C GLN A 90 4.64 -1.00 1.76
N GLU A 91 3.36 -0.65 1.93
CA GLU A 91 2.73 0.45 1.20
C GLU A 91 3.54 1.75 1.40
N GLY A 92 3.69 2.48 0.30
CA GLY A 92 4.52 3.69 0.23
C GLY A 92 6.03 3.45 0.09
N ASP A 93 6.51 2.21 0.16
CA ASP A 93 7.92 1.91 -0.11
C ASP A 93 8.25 2.10 -1.61
N ILE A 94 9.51 2.41 -1.90
CA ILE A 94 10.03 2.50 -3.25
C ILE A 94 10.87 1.26 -3.56
N LEU A 95 10.54 0.58 -4.64
CA LEU A 95 11.21 -0.61 -5.13
C LEU A 95 12.01 -0.29 -6.39
N ARG A 96 13.09 -1.04 -6.59
CA ARG A 96 13.91 -1.04 -7.80
C ARG A 96 13.82 -2.39 -8.47
N ALA A 97 13.48 -2.42 -9.75
CA ALA A 97 13.60 -3.63 -10.55
C ALA A 97 15.08 -4.00 -10.74
N THR A 98 15.42 -5.25 -10.44
CA THR A 98 16.80 -5.76 -10.50
C THR A 98 17.16 -6.38 -11.84
N GLY A 99 16.16 -6.88 -12.58
CA GLY A 99 16.36 -7.75 -13.74
C GLY A 99 16.70 -9.20 -13.38
N ASP A 100 16.83 -9.54 -12.09
CA ASP A 100 17.06 -10.91 -11.62
C ASP A 100 15.72 -11.63 -11.37
N PRO A 101 15.39 -12.71 -12.09
CA PRO A 101 14.12 -13.41 -11.89
C PRO A 101 13.96 -14.06 -10.51
N SER A 102 15.06 -14.35 -9.81
CA SER A 102 15.02 -14.91 -8.45
C SER A 102 14.72 -13.85 -7.38
N ARG A 103 15.00 -12.59 -7.69
CA ARG A 103 14.79 -11.44 -6.81
C ARG A 103 14.44 -10.21 -7.66
N PRO A 104 13.25 -10.17 -8.26
CA PRO A 104 12.91 -9.18 -9.28
C PRO A 104 12.86 -7.75 -8.74
N TYR A 105 12.69 -7.59 -7.43
CA TYR A 105 12.63 -6.29 -6.77
C TYR A 105 13.56 -6.22 -5.56
N GLU A 106 14.06 -5.01 -5.33
CA GLU A 106 14.77 -4.63 -4.12
C GLU A 106 14.21 -3.34 -3.55
N LEU A 107 14.24 -3.21 -2.22
CA LEU A 107 13.84 -1.99 -1.53
C LEU A 107 14.89 -0.89 -1.75
N GLU A 108 14.47 0.24 -2.30
CA GLU A 108 15.27 1.46 -2.42
C GLU A 108 15.13 2.30 -1.15
N ARG A 109 15.92 1.94 -0.12
CA ARG A 109 15.82 2.51 1.23
C ARG A 109 16.07 4.01 1.26
N GLU A 110 17.06 4.48 0.50
CA GLU A 110 17.42 5.90 0.52
C GLU A 110 16.31 6.76 -0.10
N ALA A 111 15.75 6.33 -1.24
CA ALA A 111 14.64 7.03 -1.86
C ALA A 111 13.40 7.02 -0.98
N THR A 112 13.08 5.86 -0.38
CA THR A 112 11.94 5.72 0.53
C THR A 112 12.09 6.66 1.74
N PHE A 113 13.27 6.69 2.35
CA PHE A 113 13.56 7.56 3.50
C PHE A 113 13.41 9.04 3.14
N LYS A 114 14.03 9.48 2.03
CA LYS A 114 13.94 10.88 1.56
C LYS A 114 12.51 11.31 1.29
N VAL A 115 11.70 10.45 0.68
CA VAL A 115 10.28 10.76 0.43
C VAL A 115 9.51 10.89 1.74
N ARG A 116 9.73 10.00 2.70
CA ARG A 116 9.07 10.09 4.02
C ARG A 116 9.47 11.34 4.78
N GLU A 117 10.74 11.71 4.77
CA GLU A 117 11.25 12.94 5.40
C GLU A 117 10.60 14.18 4.77
N ASN A 118 10.56 14.24 3.43
CA ASN A 118 9.93 15.34 2.71
C ASN A 118 8.43 15.45 3.03
N ILE A 119 7.72 14.32 3.10
CA ILE A 119 6.30 14.31 3.48
C ILE A 119 6.14 14.82 4.91
N ALA A 120 6.94 14.34 5.86
CA ALA A 120 6.88 14.79 7.25
C ALA A 120 7.12 16.30 7.38
N ALA A 121 8.14 16.83 6.71
CA ALA A 121 8.44 18.26 6.70
C ALA A 121 7.34 19.11 6.04
N LEU A 122 6.66 18.57 5.01
CA LEU A 122 5.52 19.24 4.39
C LEU A 122 4.31 19.25 5.33
N LEU A 123 4.04 18.14 6.02
CA LEU A 123 2.95 18.06 6.99
C LEU A 123 3.17 19.01 8.16
N GLU A 124 4.39 19.09 8.69
CA GLU A 124 4.77 20.03 9.75
C GLU A 124 4.47 21.48 9.34
N LYS A 125 4.93 21.90 8.15
CA LYS A 125 4.67 23.25 7.63
C LYS A 125 3.19 23.56 7.43
N LEU A 126 2.38 22.57 7.06
CA LEU A 126 0.94 22.75 6.91
C LEU A 126 0.27 22.90 8.27
N THR A 127 0.74 22.19 9.29
CA THR A 127 0.19 22.26 10.65
C THR A 127 0.62 23.51 11.44
N GLU A 128 1.77 24.11 11.10
CA GLU A 128 2.22 25.38 11.71
C GLU A 128 1.59 26.62 11.05
N ALA A 129 0.98 26.45 9.88
CA ALA A 129 0.31 27.53 9.15
C ALA A 129 -1.16 27.75 9.60
N ASP A 130 -1.64 26.96 10.56
CA ASP A 130 -2.95 27.08 11.23
C ASP A 130 -2.80 27.71 12.63
#